data_AF-A0A5D6XYY1-F1
#
_entry.id   AF-A0A5D6XYY1-F1
#
_cell.length_a   1.000
_cell.length_b   1.000
_cell.length_c   1.000
_cell.angle_alpha   90.00
_cell.angle_beta   90.00
_cell.angle_gamma   90.00
#
_symmetry.space_group_name_H-M   'P 1'
#
loop_
_entity.id
_entity.type
_entity.pdbx_description
1 polymer ?
#
loop_
_entity_poly.entity_id
_entity_poly.type
_entity_poly.pdbx_seq_one_letter_code
_entity_poly.pdbx_strand_id
1 'polypeptide(L)'
;MSLPKLARVVEYLATDAAFNSTMQLWTPAVCMLCFYGMCRINEALQMKVGDFQLNLKRASRDSDGVTIHYGCFTIRDRKNDHDPHS
;
A
#
# COMPACT_ATOMS: atom_id res chain seq x y z
N MET A 1 16.37 -2.26 -0.02
CA MET A 1 16.13 -3.22 1.09
C MET A 1 15.65 -4.53 0.47
N SER A 2 16.17 -5.69 0.86
CA SER A 2 15.74 -6.98 0.26
C SER A 2 14.50 -7.53 0.96
N LEU A 3 13.63 -8.20 0.20
CA LEU A 3 12.37 -8.83 0.68
C LEU A 3 12.55 -9.70 1.95
N PRO A 4 13.57 -10.56 2.06
CA PRO A 4 13.78 -11.39 3.26
C PRO A 4 14.14 -10.58 4.52
N LYS A 5 14.83 -9.45 4.35
CA LYS A 5 15.17 -8.57 5.47
C LYS A 5 13.94 -7.82 5.98
N LEU A 6 13.06 -7.39 5.06
CA LEU A 6 11.78 -6.78 5.42
C LEU A 6 10.90 -7.77 6.18
N ALA A 7 10.76 -9.00 5.70
CA ALA A 7 9.94 -10.01 6.36
C ALA A 7 10.37 -10.26 7.82
N ARG A 8 11.67 -10.35 8.08
CA ARG A 8 12.20 -10.48 9.44
C ARG A 8 11.90 -9.27 10.33
N VAL A 9 11.99 -8.06 9.79
CA VAL A 9 11.66 -6.84 10.54
C VAL A 9 10.17 -6.79 10.85
N VAL A 10 9.32 -7.15 9.89
CA VAL A 10 7.86 -7.19 10.06
C VAL A 10 7.45 -8.24 11.09
N GLU A 11 8.03 -9.44 11.05
CA GLU A 11 7.79 -10.51 12.02
C GLU A 11 8.24 -10.13 13.44
N TYR A 12 9.41 -9.49 13.54
CA TYR A 12 9.89 -8.94 14.81
C TYR A 12 8.92 -7.90 15.38
N LEU A 13 8.48 -6.95 14.55
CA LEU A 13 7.53 -5.90 14.97
C LEU A 13 6.14 -6.44 15.34
N ALA A 14 5.74 -7.58 14.76
CA ALA A 14 4.47 -8.24 15.09
C ALA A 14 4.53 -9.00 16.43
N THR A 15 5.71 -9.42 16.88
CA THR A 15 5.91 -10.26 18.06
C THR A 15 6.46 -9.50 19.27
N ASP A 16 6.90 -8.26 19.07
CA ASP A 16 7.47 -7.43 20.12
C ASP A 16 6.39 -7.01 21.14
N ALA A 17 6.61 -7.39 22.40
CA ALA A 17 5.71 -7.15 23.52
C ALA A 17 5.66 -5.68 23.96
N ALA A 18 6.55 -4.82 23.44
CA ALA A 18 6.50 -3.38 23.66
C ALA A 18 5.35 -2.70 22.90
N PHE A 19 4.80 -3.35 21.87
CA PHE A 19 3.66 -2.84 21.13
C PHE A 19 2.34 -3.34 21.70
N ASN A 20 1.34 -2.46 21.76
CA ASN A 20 -0.03 -2.90 22.02
C ASN A 20 -0.55 -3.78 20.87
N SER A 21 -1.59 -4.57 21.13
CA SER A 21 -2.14 -5.54 20.17
C SER A 21 -2.56 -4.89 18.84
N THR A 22 -2.99 -3.62 18.87
CA THR A 22 -3.36 -2.87 17.67
C THR A 22 -2.14 -2.46 16.85
N MET A 23 -1.06 -2.02 17.49
CA MET A 23 0.18 -1.61 16.84
C MET A 23 0.96 -2.80 16.29
N GLN A 24 0.86 -3.97 16.92
CA GLN A 24 1.39 -5.24 16.40
C GLN A 24 0.75 -5.64 15.07
N LEU A 25 -0.50 -5.24 14.81
CA LEU A 25 -1.17 -5.48 13.52
C LEU A 25 -0.95 -4.34 12.54
N TRP A 26 -1.03 -3.10 13.01
CA TRP A 26 -0.96 -1.91 12.18
C TRP A 26 0.44 -1.68 11.60
N THR A 27 1.48 -1.85 12.42
CA THR A 27 2.87 -1.57 11.99
C THR A 27 3.32 -2.49 10.86
N PRO A 28 3.14 -3.82 10.94
CA PRO A 28 3.34 -4.73 9.80
C PRO A 28 2.58 -4.34 8.53
N ALA A 29 1.29 -4.01 8.66
CA ALA A 29 0.44 -3.67 7.53
C ALA A 29 0.94 -2.41 6.81
N VAL A 30 1.31 -1.37 7.56
CA VAL A 30 1.87 -0.13 7.01
C VAL A 30 3.26 -0.35 6.42
N CYS A 31 4.12 -1.15 7.05
CA CYS A 31 5.43 -1.49 6.49
C CYS A 31 5.30 -2.19 5.13
N MET A 32 4.38 -3.15 4.99
CA MET A 32 4.09 -3.83 3.73
C MET A 32 3.50 -2.85 2.71
N LEU A 33 2.55 -2.00 3.10
CA LEU A 33 1.96 -0.99 2.23
C LEU A 33 3.01 0.00 1.70
N CYS A 34 3.88 0.52 2.55
CA CYS A 34 4.97 1.42 2.17
C CYS A 34 5.97 0.74 1.23
N PHE A 35 6.29 -0.53 1.49
CA PHE A 35 7.23 -1.27 0.67
C PHE A 35 6.67 -1.62 -0.72
N TYR A 36 5.47 -2.20 -0.78
CA TYR A 36 4.84 -2.59 -2.04
C TYR A 36 4.26 -1.40 -2.81
N GLY A 37 3.74 -0.41 -2.09
CA GLY A 37 3.16 0.79 -2.66
C GLY A 37 4.14 1.90 -2.99
N MET A 38 5.42 1.71 -2.65
CA MET A 38 6.47 2.74 -2.78
C MET A 38 6.05 4.09 -2.19
N CYS A 39 5.25 4.08 -1.12
CA CYS A 39 4.75 5.28 -0.48
C CYS A 39 5.63 5.67 0.72
N ARG A 40 5.72 6.97 0.96
CA ARG A 40 6.38 7.52 2.16
C ARG A 40 5.49 7.34 3.37
N ILE A 41 6.08 7.30 4.57
CA ILE A 41 5.32 7.16 5.81
C ILE A 41 4.25 8.26 5.97
N ASN A 42 4.55 9.50 5.58
CA ASN A 42 3.58 10.60 5.62
C ASN A 42 2.40 10.36 4.67
N GLU A 43 2.64 9.77 3.51
CA GLU A 43 1.61 9.44 2.53
C GLU A 43 0.72 8.28 3.05
N ALA A 44 1.33 7.27 3.69
CA ALA A 44 0.59 6.17 4.34
C ALA A 44 -0.24 6.64 5.55
N LEU A 45 0.28 7.59 6.33
CA LEU A 45 -0.42 8.16 7.50
C LEU A 45 -1.59 9.07 7.11
N GLN A 46 -1.51 9.73 5.96
CA GLN A 46 -2.57 10.59 5.44
C GLN A 46 -3.61 9.81 4.61
N MET A 47 -3.35 8.53 4.33
CA MET A 47 -4.22 7.69 3.52
C MET A 47 -5.55 7.47 4.23
N LYS A 48 -6.64 7.85 3.57
CA LYS A 48 -8.00 7.61 4.07
C LYS A 48 -8.50 6.29 3.54
N VAL A 49 -9.48 5.71 4.21
CA VAL A 49 -10.13 4.46 3.75
C VAL A 49 -10.67 4.60 2.31
N GLY A 50 -11.15 5.80 1.94
CA GLY A 50 -11.61 6.09 0.57
C GLY A 50 -10.51 6.20 -0.49
N ASP A 51 -9.24 6.22 -0.08
CA ASP A 51 -8.09 6.19 -0.98
C ASP A 51 -7.64 4.75 -1.28
N PHE A 52 -8.10 3.77 -0.49
CA PHE A 52 -7.97 2.36 -0.81
C PHE A 52 -9.07 1.96 -1.77
N GLN A 53 -8.68 1.56 -2.96
CA GLN A 53 -9.53 0.77 -3.84
C GLN A 53 -8.81 -0.58 -4.01
N LEU A 54 -9.52 -1.70 -4.22
CA LEU A 54 -8.92 -3.07 -4.31
C LEU A 54 -8.91 -3.62 -5.74
N ASN A 55 -7.73 -3.67 -6.42
CA ASN A 55 -7.49 -3.78 -7.90
C ASN A 55 -7.99 -5.05 -8.60
N LEU A 56 -9.17 -5.53 -8.21
CA LEU A 56 -9.90 -6.69 -8.72
C LEU A 56 -10.02 -6.68 -10.23
N LYS A 57 -10.01 -7.87 -10.84
CA LYS A 57 -9.96 -8.02 -12.28
C LYS A 57 -11.29 -8.56 -12.83
N ARG A 58 -11.77 -8.04 -13.96
CA ARG A 58 -12.80 -8.71 -14.79
C ARG A 58 -12.36 -8.77 -16.24
N ALA A 59 -12.89 -9.77 -16.93
CA ALA A 59 -12.89 -9.79 -18.38
C ALA A 59 -13.64 -8.56 -18.93
N SER A 60 -13.07 -7.91 -19.93
CA SER A 60 -13.71 -6.84 -20.69
C SER A 60 -14.98 -7.39 -21.37
N ARG A 61 -16.05 -6.60 -21.39
CA ARG A 61 -17.33 -6.98 -22.05
C ARG A 61 -17.38 -6.62 -23.53
N ASP A 62 -16.40 -5.82 -23.97
CA ASP A 62 -16.35 -5.17 -25.29
C ASP A 62 -15.15 -5.65 -26.12
N SER A 63 -14.18 -6.29 -25.45
CA SER A 63 -12.97 -6.83 -26.05
C SER A 63 -12.74 -8.24 -25.53
N ASP A 64 -13.00 -9.24 -26.37
CA ASP A 64 -12.67 -10.63 -26.05
C ASP A 64 -11.15 -10.76 -25.81
N GLY A 65 -10.77 -11.25 -24.63
CA GLY A 65 -9.37 -11.45 -24.24
C GLY A 65 -8.71 -10.30 -23.47
N VAL A 66 -9.38 -9.16 -23.24
CA VAL A 66 -8.82 -8.05 -22.44
C VAL A 66 -9.27 -8.15 -20.98
N THR A 67 -8.33 -8.03 -20.03
CA THR A 67 -8.64 -8.02 -18.59
C THR A 67 -8.44 -6.63 -18.02
N ILE A 68 -9.47 -6.07 -17.40
CA ILE A 68 -9.43 -4.78 -16.72
C ILE A 68 -9.09 -5.01 -15.25
N HIS A 69 -8.12 -4.27 -14.72
CA HIS A 69 -7.76 -4.22 -13.30
C HIS A 69 -8.48 -3.01 -12.64
N TYR A 70 -9.17 -3.16 -11.50
CA TYR A 70 -9.85 -2.04 -10.79
C TYR A 70 -9.86 -2.13 -9.27
N GLY A 71 -9.31 -1.08 -8.63
CA GLY A 71 -8.94 -0.89 -7.24
C GLY A 71 -7.45 -0.56 -6.94
N CYS A 72 -7.09 0.55 -7.54
CA CYS A 72 -5.86 1.25 -7.34
C CYS A 72 -5.99 2.02 -6.02
N PHE A 73 -5.06 1.89 -5.08
CA PHE A 73 -5.05 2.91 -4.02
C PHE A 73 -4.43 4.18 -4.61
N THR A 74 -5.11 5.31 -4.43
CA THR A 74 -4.66 6.59 -4.99
C THR A 74 -3.90 7.33 -3.90
N ILE A 75 -2.58 7.42 -4.05
CA ILE A 75 -1.76 8.27 -3.19
C ILE A 75 -1.97 9.71 -3.68
N ARG A 76 -2.65 10.53 -2.88
CA ARG A 76 -2.86 11.97 -3.16
C ARG A 76 -1.71 12.80 -2.58
N ASP A 77 -1.58 14.04 -3.05
CA ASP A 77 -0.61 15.02 -2.56
C ASP A 77 0.84 14.57 -2.69
N ARG A 78 1.15 13.82 -3.75
CA ARG A 78 2.55 13.51 -4.04
C ARG A 78 3.26 14.80 -4.42
N LYS A 79 4.53 14.91 -4.01
CA LYS A 79 5.37 16.08 -4.31
C LYS A 79 5.46 16.40 -5.83
N ASN A 80 5.18 15.42 -6.69
CA ASN A 80 5.15 15.55 -8.14
C ASN A 80 3.75 15.82 -8.72
N ASP A 81 2.67 15.83 -7.93
CA ASP A 81 1.32 16.11 -8.45
C ASP A 81 1.14 17.58 -8.86
N HIS A 82 2.08 18.44 -8.44
CA HIS A 82 2.13 19.87 -8.78
C HIS A 82 3.18 20.18 -9.85
N ASP A 83 3.80 19.16 -10.47
CA ASP A 83 4.76 19.38 -11.56
C ASP A 83 3.97 19.67 -12.86
N PRO A 84 4.11 20.84 -13.49
CA PRO A 84 3.32 21.23 -14.66
C PRO A 84 3.70 20.48 -15.95
N HIS A 85 4.47 19.40 -15.85
CA HIS A 85 5.01 18.62 -16.97
C HIS A 85 4.64 17.12 -16.93
N SER A 86 3.68 16.70 -16.10
CA SER A 86 3.17 15.31 -16.07
C SER A 86 2.08 15.05 -17.10
#